data_AF-A0A924FKX5-F1
#
_entry.id   AF-A0A924FKX5-F1
#
_cell.length_a   1.000
_cell.length_b   1.000
_cell.length_c   1.000
_cell.angle_alpha   90.00
_cell.angle_beta   90.00
_cell.angle_gamma   90.00
#
_symmetry.space_group_name_H-M   'P 1'
#
loop_
_entity.id
_entity.type
_entity.pdbx_description
1 polymer ?
#
loop_
_entity_poly.entity_id
_entity_poly.type
_entity_poly.pdbx_seq_one_letter_code
_entity_poly.pdbx_strand_id
1 'polypeptide(L)'
;MKKTNSQSRKSQQGTRPSNKAASKTSLYQQITDKLLAQMEKGVIPWKRPWKILDNGMAEVPTNYVTKKSYRGINLMLLSCNAYSRPYYMTYRQAQSQGGQVKKGEKGHLVVFYKTLTQQQESGKDKILFWERPSVVFNIDQIEGIDFRQPDLLIGQPDQTLLNERCEAVYQNFPAPPRLVNQQLDRAFYQRSTDVVNMPPVQAFTTPAMYYSVLFHELTHATGHTNRLNRDDLGAGAMGSQSYSREELTAELGAAFLGAVCGINQQDQAIQIQTASYLKGYMRALKDDVTLFYKASQQAQKAVDHILNRSYETVPQPEENDVAESV
;
A
#
# COMPACT_ATOMS: atom_id res chain seq x y z
N MET A 1 -77.91 19.89 6.87
CA MET A 1 -76.69 19.49 6.13
C MET A 1 -75.49 20.25 6.66
N LYS A 2 -74.64 19.65 7.49
CA LYS A 2 -73.21 20.03 7.62
C LYS A 2 -72.43 18.76 7.94
N LYS A 3 -71.68 18.28 6.95
CA LYS A 3 -70.82 17.08 7.02
C LYS A 3 -69.52 17.45 7.75
N THR A 4 -69.17 16.65 8.74
CA THR A 4 -67.84 16.57 9.36
C THR A 4 -66.83 16.05 8.33
N ASN A 5 -65.68 16.70 8.23
CA ASN A 5 -64.60 16.29 7.34
C ASN A 5 -63.33 16.04 8.17
N SER A 6 -63.02 14.77 8.43
CA SER A 6 -61.76 14.32 9.01
C SER A 6 -60.71 14.23 7.91
N GLN A 7 -59.61 14.98 8.01
CA GLN A 7 -58.43 14.74 7.18
C GLN A 7 -57.27 14.24 8.05
N SER A 8 -56.82 13.04 7.72
CA SER A 8 -55.70 12.34 8.34
C SER A 8 -54.38 13.05 8.05
N ARG A 9 -53.58 13.31 9.09
CA ARG A 9 -52.17 13.67 8.95
C ARG A 9 -51.38 12.42 8.53
N LYS A 10 -50.94 12.35 7.27
CA LYS A 10 -49.93 11.40 6.81
C LYS A 10 -48.57 11.84 7.36
N SER A 11 -47.95 11.00 8.18
CA SER A 11 -46.56 11.10 8.59
C SER A 11 -45.67 10.84 7.37
N GLN A 12 -44.98 11.87 6.88
CA GLN A 12 -43.88 11.67 5.95
C GLN A 12 -42.66 11.21 6.76
N GLN A 13 -42.39 9.90 6.72
CA GLN A 13 -41.08 9.34 7.06
C GLN A 13 -40.08 9.83 6.00
N GLY A 14 -39.30 10.85 6.35
CA GLY A 14 -38.12 11.23 5.58
C GLY A 14 -37.05 10.15 5.73
N THR A 15 -36.77 9.45 4.63
CA THR A 15 -35.62 8.55 4.50
C THR A 15 -34.33 9.39 4.60
N ARG A 16 -33.61 9.27 5.71
CA ARG A 16 -32.25 9.84 5.84
C ARG A 16 -31.32 9.13 4.84
N PRO A 17 -30.61 9.84 3.95
CA PRO A 17 -29.58 9.23 3.14
C PRO A 17 -28.46 8.68 4.04
N SER A 18 -27.94 7.50 3.69
CA SER A 18 -27.02 6.73 4.54
C SER A 18 -25.70 7.46 4.79
N ASN A 19 -25.38 7.73 6.06
CA ASN A 19 -24.16 8.43 6.51
C ASN A 19 -22.84 7.64 6.25
N LYS A 20 -22.91 6.44 5.68
CA LYS A 20 -21.75 5.54 5.45
C LYS A 20 -20.92 5.90 4.21
N ALA A 21 -21.54 6.41 3.15
CA ALA A 21 -20.82 6.81 1.94
C ALA A 21 -19.98 8.09 2.18
N ALA A 22 -20.50 9.02 2.97
CA ALA A 22 -19.80 10.22 3.40
C ALA A 22 -18.58 9.89 4.30
N SER A 23 -18.70 8.91 5.21
CA SER A 23 -17.57 8.54 6.09
C SER A 23 -16.43 7.82 5.35
N LYS A 24 -16.74 6.98 4.34
CA LYS A 24 -15.73 6.33 3.49
C LYS A 24 -15.01 7.33 2.58
N THR A 25 -15.76 8.25 1.99
CA THR A 25 -15.17 9.35 1.20
C THR A 25 -14.23 10.18 2.07
N SER A 26 -14.62 10.44 3.33
CA SER A 26 -13.76 11.12 4.32
C SER A 26 -12.47 10.36 4.64
N LEU A 27 -12.50 9.03 4.75
CA LEU A 27 -11.28 8.22 4.97
C LEU A 27 -10.27 8.37 3.84
N TYR A 28 -10.71 8.13 2.60
CA TYR A 28 -9.82 8.22 1.43
C TYR A 28 -9.36 9.65 1.18
N GLN A 29 -10.20 10.63 1.47
CA GLN A 29 -9.83 12.04 1.44
C GLN A 29 -8.68 12.32 2.41
N GLN A 30 -8.79 11.93 3.68
CA GLN A 30 -7.73 12.13 4.68
C GLN A 30 -6.40 11.48 4.27
N ILE A 31 -6.46 10.28 3.69
CA ILE A 31 -5.27 9.59 3.18
C ILE A 31 -4.66 10.38 2.01
N THR A 32 -5.49 10.76 1.04
CA THR A 32 -5.06 11.50 -0.15
C THR A 32 -4.47 12.85 0.22
N ASP A 33 -5.11 13.59 1.13
CA ASP A 33 -4.63 14.89 1.61
C ASP A 33 -3.27 14.77 2.28
N LYS A 34 -3.07 13.73 3.12
CA LYS A 34 -1.77 13.47 3.76
C LYS A 34 -0.67 13.21 2.73
N LEU A 35 -0.98 12.47 1.66
CA LEU A 35 -0.03 12.16 0.58
C LEU A 35 0.28 13.41 -0.26
N LEU A 36 -0.75 14.16 -0.66
CA LEU A 36 -0.59 15.39 -1.42
C LEU A 36 0.25 16.41 -0.65
N ALA A 37 0.03 16.55 0.66
CA ALA A 37 0.82 17.45 1.50
C ALA A 37 2.32 17.07 1.60
N GLN A 38 2.68 15.79 1.42
CA GLN A 38 4.07 15.36 1.31
C GLN A 38 4.64 15.63 -0.08
N MET A 39 3.87 15.33 -1.13
CA MET A 39 4.26 15.55 -2.53
C MET A 39 4.46 17.05 -2.83
N GLU A 40 3.65 17.94 -2.24
CA GLU A 40 3.81 19.40 -2.33
C GLU A 40 5.12 19.90 -1.70
N LYS A 41 5.69 19.14 -0.75
CA LYS A 41 7.01 19.41 -0.15
C LYS A 41 8.16 18.78 -0.95
N GLY A 42 7.89 18.21 -2.12
CA GLY A 42 8.86 17.49 -2.95
C GLY A 42 9.20 16.09 -2.45
N VAL A 43 8.43 15.54 -1.49
CA VAL A 43 8.65 14.20 -0.95
C VAL A 43 7.74 13.19 -1.65
N ILE A 44 8.32 12.14 -2.22
CA ILE A 44 7.57 11.03 -2.82
C ILE A 44 7.26 10.01 -1.71
N PRO A 45 5.98 9.84 -1.28
CA PRO A 45 5.64 9.07 -0.09
C PRO A 45 6.09 7.60 -0.09
N TRP A 46 6.21 7.00 -1.27
CA TRP A 46 6.64 5.61 -1.45
C TRP A 46 8.15 5.44 -1.62
N LYS A 47 8.93 6.51 -1.76
CA LYS A 47 10.40 6.47 -1.85
C LYS A 47 11.06 6.89 -0.52
N ARG A 48 10.79 6.13 0.54
CA ARG A 48 11.29 6.45 1.90
C ARG A 48 12.67 5.82 2.15
N PRO A 49 13.55 6.48 2.93
CA PRO A 49 14.80 5.90 3.38
C PRO A 49 14.52 4.91 4.52
N TRP A 50 13.99 3.74 4.19
CA TRP A 50 13.92 2.69 5.18
C TRP A 50 15.34 2.37 5.64
N LYS A 51 15.54 2.36 6.96
CA LYS A 51 16.79 1.89 7.55
C LYS A 51 16.97 0.42 7.17
N ILE A 52 18.20 -0.05 7.11
CA ILE A 52 18.49 -1.45 6.80
C ILE A 52 18.74 -2.18 8.13
N LEU A 53 18.09 -3.32 8.32
CA LEU A 53 18.32 -4.22 9.44
C LEU A 53 19.64 -4.99 9.24
N ASP A 54 20.20 -5.53 10.30
CA ASP A 54 21.42 -6.37 10.26
C ASP A 54 21.35 -7.54 9.25
N ASN A 55 20.16 -8.09 9.02
CA ASN A 55 19.88 -9.12 8.01
C ASN A 55 19.79 -8.58 6.56
N GLY A 56 20.02 -7.28 6.37
CA GLY A 56 20.03 -6.57 5.09
C GLY A 56 18.65 -6.22 4.52
N MET A 57 17.54 -6.54 5.19
CA MET A 57 16.19 -6.15 4.77
C MET A 57 15.89 -4.70 5.16
N ALA A 58 14.97 -4.06 4.43
CA ALA A 58 14.46 -2.75 4.84
C ALA A 58 13.61 -2.86 6.11
N GLU A 59 13.84 -1.95 7.05
CA GLU A 59 13.03 -1.78 8.24
C GLU A 59 11.73 -1.05 7.88
N VAL A 60 10.67 -1.85 7.69
CA VAL A 60 9.35 -1.36 7.33
C VAL A 60 8.41 -1.28 8.53
N PRO A 61 7.38 -0.39 8.49
CA PRO A 61 6.29 -0.38 9.45
C PRO A 61 5.82 -1.77 9.85
N THR A 62 5.91 -2.07 11.14
CA THR A 62 5.63 -3.42 11.67
C THR A 62 4.83 -3.34 12.96
N ASN A 63 3.84 -4.22 13.11
CA ASN A 63 3.12 -4.33 14.37
C ASN A 63 4.03 -4.97 15.43
N TYR A 64 4.31 -4.26 16.52
CA TYR A 64 5.30 -4.67 17.51
C TYR A 64 4.92 -5.97 18.22
N VAL A 65 3.63 -6.26 18.43
CA VAL A 65 3.18 -7.47 19.12
C VAL A 65 3.22 -8.68 18.21
N THR A 66 2.56 -8.57 17.05
CA THR A 66 2.40 -9.71 16.12
C THR A 66 3.64 -9.94 15.26
N LYS A 67 4.58 -9.00 15.25
CA LYS A 67 5.77 -8.97 14.38
C LYS A 67 5.46 -8.99 12.87
N LYS A 68 4.19 -8.79 12.49
CA LYS A 68 3.76 -8.72 11.09
C LYS A 68 3.98 -7.32 10.54
N SER A 69 4.70 -7.22 9.43
CA SER A 69 4.85 -5.96 8.70
C SER A 69 3.52 -5.50 8.11
N TYR A 70 3.26 -4.19 8.17
CA TYR A 70 2.12 -3.58 7.50
C TYR A 70 2.34 -3.61 5.99
N ARG A 71 1.23 -3.67 5.25
CA ARG A 71 1.19 -3.98 3.82
C ARG A 71 0.27 -3.01 3.08
N GLY A 72 0.46 -2.89 1.77
CA GLY A 72 -0.32 -2.00 0.91
C GLY A 72 -0.36 -0.57 1.44
N ILE A 73 -1.56 0.01 1.55
CA ILE A 73 -1.72 1.40 1.97
C ILE A 73 -1.22 1.68 3.40
N ASN A 74 -1.30 0.69 4.29
CA ASN A 74 -0.84 0.86 5.68
C ASN A 74 0.67 1.02 5.75
N LEU A 75 1.41 0.32 4.87
CA LEU A 75 2.85 0.50 4.75
C LEU A 75 3.18 1.97 4.43
N MET A 76 2.44 2.57 3.50
CA MET A 76 2.64 3.96 3.08
C MET A 76 2.22 4.97 4.16
N LEU A 77 1.03 4.81 4.74
CA LEU A 77 0.49 5.73 5.74
C LEU A 77 1.38 5.84 6.98
N LEU A 78 1.92 4.71 7.42
CA LEU A 78 2.81 4.63 8.57
C LEU A 78 4.25 5.02 8.21
N SER A 79 4.71 4.73 7.00
CA SER A 79 6.04 5.17 6.54
C SER A 79 6.13 6.70 6.47
N CYS A 80 5.02 7.42 6.27
CA CYS A 80 4.98 8.88 6.23
C CYS A 80 5.22 9.56 7.59
N ASN A 81 5.22 8.81 8.69
CA ASN A 81 5.41 9.38 10.03
C ASN A 81 6.91 9.59 10.33
N ALA A 82 7.24 10.60 11.14
CA ALA A 82 8.61 10.98 11.45
C ALA A 82 9.09 10.37 12.78
N TYR A 83 9.03 9.04 12.90
CA TYR A 83 9.51 8.31 14.08
C TYR A 83 10.89 7.72 13.85
N SER A 84 11.61 7.47 14.94
CA SER A 84 12.96 6.91 14.91
C SER A 84 12.97 5.50 14.32
N ARG A 85 11.97 4.69 14.69
CA ARG A 85 11.82 3.27 14.35
C ARG A 85 10.33 2.99 14.10
N PRO A 86 9.95 2.22 13.06
CA PRO A 86 8.58 2.17 12.58
C PRO A 86 7.77 1.03 13.22
N TYR A 87 7.86 0.87 14.53
CA TYR A 87 7.07 -0.13 15.27
C TYR A 87 5.81 0.47 15.84
N TYR A 88 4.68 -0.24 15.68
CA TYR A 88 3.36 0.25 16.05
C TYR A 88 2.55 -0.77 16.84
N MET A 89 1.67 -0.29 17.71
CA MET A 89 0.75 -1.10 18.52
C MET A 89 -0.63 -0.46 18.56
N THR A 90 -1.68 -1.25 18.73
CA THR A 90 -2.97 -0.69 19.13
C THR A 90 -2.92 -0.24 20.59
N TYR A 91 -3.84 0.64 21.00
CA TYR A 91 -3.96 1.04 22.41
C TYR A 91 -4.12 -0.16 23.34
N ARG A 92 -4.98 -1.12 22.97
CA ARG A 92 -5.20 -2.35 23.74
C ARG A 92 -3.96 -3.24 23.79
N GLN A 93 -3.19 -3.33 22.70
CA GLN A 93 -1.91 -4.03 22.70
C GLN A 93 -0.93 -3.40 23.70
N ALA A 94 -0.83 -2.07 23.74
CA ALA A 94 0.01 -1.36 24.70
C ALA A 94 -0.43 -1.68 26.15
N GLN A 95 -1.72 -1.53 26.45
CA GLN A 95 -2.27 -1.83 27.79
C GLN A 95 -2.04 -3.28 28.21
N SER A 96 -2.21 -4.24 27.29
CA SER A 96 -2.00 -5.66 27.58
C SER A 96 -0.54 -5.99 27.95
N GLN A 97 0.41 -5.15 27.56
CA GLN A 97 1.83 -5.26 27.90
C GLN A 97 2.22 -4.35 29.08
N GLY A 98 1.26 -3.76 29.79
CA GLY A 98 1.52 -2.84 30.91
C GLY A 98 1.92 -1.42 30.49
N GLY A 99 1.84 -1.11 29.20
CA GLY A 99 2.15 0.21 28.67
C GLY A 99 0.96 1.16 28.64
N GLN A 100 1.26 2.45 28.62
CA GLN A 100 0.28 3.53 28.50
C GLN A 100 0.68 4.47 27.36
N VAL A 101 -0.29 4.87 26.54
CA VAL A 101 -0.03 5.94 25.55
C VAL A 101 0.11 7.24 26.32
N LYS A 102 1.20 7.97 26.05
CA LYS A 102 1.50 9.26 26.69
C LYS A 102 0.35 10.24 26.47
N LYS A 103 0.01 11.01 27.50
CA LYS A 103 -1.11 11.95 27.46
C LYS A 103 -0.93 12.98 26.34
N GLY A 104 -1.94 13.10 25.46
CA GLY A 104 -1.96 14.07 24.36
C GLY A 104 -1.42 13.54 23.03
N GLU A 105 -0.85 12.33 23.00
CA GLU A 105 -0.41 11.69 21.76
C GLU A 105 -1.59 11.33 20.86
N LYS A 106 -1.41 11.54 19.55
CA LYS A 106 -2.40 11.20 18.53
C LYS A 106 -1.98 9.91 17.83
N GLY A 107 -2.91 8.98 17.70
CA GLY A 107 -2.67 7.73 16.98
C GLY A 107 -2.74 7.91 15.46
N HIS A 108 -2.28 6.88 14.76
CA HIS A 108 -2.17 6.82 13.30
C HIS A 108 -3.19 5.85 12.73
N LEU A 109 -3.84 6.29 11.66
CA LEU A 109 -4.87 5.52 10.99
C LEU A 109 -4.27 4.40 10.14
N VAL A 110 -4.82 3.20 10.29
CA VAL A 110 -4.59 2.04 9.42
C VAL A 110 -5.93 1.44 9.02
N VAL A 111 -5.97 0.77 7.88
CA VAL A 111 -7.18 0.13 7.35
C VAL A 111 -6.95 -1.37 7.28
N PHE A 112 -7.73 -2.14 8.04
CA PHE A 112 -7.75 -3.59 7.98
C PHE A 112 -8.93 -4.10 7.15
N TYR A 113 -8.83 -5.33 6.66
CA TYR A 113 -9.90 -5.99 5.91
C TYR A 113 -10.48 -7.13 6.74
N LYS A 114 -11.80 -7.10 6.96
CA LYS A 114 -12.56 -8.25 7.45
C LYS A 114 -13.30 -8.87 6.28
N THR A 115 -13.10 -10.16 6.08
CA THR A 115 -13.86 -10.95 5.11
C THR A 115 -15.20 -11.32 5.76
N LEU A 116 -16.31 -11.00 5.09
CA LEU A 116 -17.66 -11.40 5.47
C LEU A 116 -18.20 -12.32 4.38
N THR A 117 -18.55 -13.54 4.74
CA THR A 117 -19.21 -14.47 3.82
C THR A 117 -20.71 -14.27 3.92
N GLN A 118 -21.34 -13.76 2.87
CA GLN A 118 -22.79 -13.67 2.77
C GLN A 118 -23.30 -14.87 1.98
N GLN A 119 -23.99 -15.79 2.66
CA GLN A 119 -24.67 -16.90 2.01
C GLN A 119 -25.79 -16.35 1.11
N GLN A 120 -25.80 -16.75 -0.15
CA GLN A 120 -26.88 -16.43 -1.09
C GLN A 120 -27.72 -17.68 -1.34
N GLU A 121 -29.03 -17.51 -1.53
CA GLU A 121 -29.97 -18.61 -1.85
C GLU A 121 -29.61 -19.35 -3.16
N SER A 122 -28.79 -18.73 -4.02
CA SER A 122 -28.26 -19.33 -5.27
C SER A 122 -27.15 -20.37 -5.05
N GLY A 123 -26.72 -20.61 -3.81
CA GLY A 123 -25.64 -21.55 -3.48
C GLY A 123 -24.22 -21.04 -3.77
N LYS A 124 -24.05 -19.79 -4.23
CA LYS A 124 -22.75 -19.13 -4.37
C LYS A 124 -22.58 -18.09 -3.27
N ASP A 125 -21.75 -18.43 -2.28
CA ASP A 125 -21.38 -17.50 -1.22
C ASP A 125 -20.74 -16.23 -1.79
N LYS A 126 -21.28 -15.07 -1.42
CA LYS A 126 -20.71 -13.77 -1.79
C LYS A 126 -19.74 -13.35 -0.71
N ILE A 127 -18.45 -13.34 -1.05
CA ILE A 127 -17.41 -12.78 -0.18
C ILE A 127 -17.44 -11.26 -0.27
N LEU A 128 -17.74 -10.60 0.85
CA LEU A 128 -17.71 -9.16 1.02
C LEU A 128 -16.46 -8.76 1.80
N PHE A 129 -15.71 -7.78 1.29
CA PHE A 129 -14.59 -7.20 2.01
C PHE A 129 -15.05 -5.94 2.74
N TRP A 130 -14.88 -5.92 4.06
CA TRP A 130 -15.17 -4.76 4.89
C TRP A 130 -13.90 -4.09 5.38
N GLU A 131 -13.82 -2.78 5.20
CA GLU A 131 -12.73 -1.94 5.71
C GLU A 131 -13.01 -1.60 7.17
N ARG A 132 -12.07 -1.96 8.05
CA ARG A 132 -12.08 -1.57 9.45
C ARG A 132 -10.95 -0.56 9.67
N PRO A 133 -11.24 0.74 9.68
CA PRO A 133 -10.30 1.73 10.16
C PRO A 133 -9.91 1.39 11.59
N SER A 134 -8.64 1.52 11.93
CA SER A 134 -8.11 1.28 13.27
C SER A 134 -7.00 2.27 13.54
N VAL A 135 -6.77 2.53 14.82
CA VAL A 135 -5.76 3.48 15.27
C VAL A 135 -4.63 2.73 15.94
N VAL A 136 -3.40 3.04 15.52
CA VAL A 136 -2.17 2.47 16.08
C VAL A 136 -1.25 3.59 16.53
N PHE A 137 -0.49 3.34 17.59
CA PHE A 137 0.46 4.26 18.18
C PHE A 137 1.86 3.73 17.92
N ASN A 138 2.79 4.61 17.57
CA ASN A 138 4.20 4.24 17.47
C ASN A 138 4.73 3.93 18.88
N ILE A 139 5.73 3.05 18.98
CA ILE A 139 6.36 2.72 20.26
C ILE A 139 6.92 3.95 21.01
N ASP A 140 7.37 4.98 20.28
CA ASP A 140 7.87 6.25 20.87
C ASP A 140 6.75 7.03 21.60
N GLN A 141 5.48 6.72 21.33
CA GLN A 141 4.29 7.33 21.96
C GLN A 141 3.81 6.56 23.21
N ILE A 142 4.44 5.43 23.54
CA ILE A 142 4.03 4.54 24.62
C ILE A 142 5.10 4.57 25.71
N GLU A 143 4.68 4.66 26.96
CA GLU A 143 5.53 4.54 28.15
C GLU A 143 5.19 3.25 28.92
N GLY A 144 6.09 2.81 29.81
CA GLY A 144 5.88 1.62 30.64
C GLY A 144 6.25 0.28 29.97
N ILE A 145 6.83 0.29 28.77
CA ILE A 145 7.31 -0.91 28.07
C ILE A 145 8.78 -0.72 27.67
N ASP A 146 9.61 -1.73 27.95
CA ASP A 146 10.97 -1.83 27.41
C ASP A 146 10.93 -2.46 26.01
N PHE A 147 11.03 -1.60 24.99
CA PHE A 147 10.91 -2.01 23.59
C PHE A 147 12.25 -2.55 23.05
N ARG A 148 12.31 -3.87 22.82
CA ARG A 148 13.43 -4.51 22.12
C ARG A 148 13.22 -4.47 20.61
N GLN A 149 14.23 -4.00 19.90
CA GLN A 149 14.18 -3.78 18.46
C GLN A 149 15.32 -4.54 17.79
N PRO A 150 15.13 -5.05 16.56
CA PRO A 150 16.21 -5.62 15.78
C PRO A 150 17.34 -4.61 15.57
N ASP A 151 18.56 -5.13 15.46
CA ASP A 151 19.73 -4.31 15.20
C ASP A 151 19.68 -3.72 13.79
N LEU A 152 20.18 -2.49 13.66
CA LEU A 152 20.37 -1.87 12.36
C LEU A 152 21.71 -2.32 11.80
N LEU A 153 21.77 -2.44 10.48
CA LEU A 153 23.03 -2.61 9.78
C LEU A 153 23.96 -1.43 10.09
N ILE A 154 25.18 -1.74 10.51
CA ILE A 154 26.25 -0.76 10.68
C ILE A 154 27.13 -0.81 9.43
N GLY A 155 27.18 0.29 8.68
CA GLY A 155 27.97 0.39 7.44
C GLY A 155 27.12 0.33 6.17
N GLN A 156 27.77 -0.01 5.05
CA GLN A 156 27.11 -0.09 3.75
C GLN A 156 26.45 -1.47 3.56
N PRO A 157 25.26 -1.53 2.91
CA PRO A 157 24.66 -2.80 2.52
C PRO A 157 25.59 -3.60 1.62
N ASP A 158 25.71 -4.90 1.91
CA ASP A 158 26.38 -5.86 1.04
C ASP A 158 25.68 -5.90 -0.33
N GLN A 159 26.38 -5.46 -1.37
CA GLN A 159 25.86 -5.41 -2.73
C GLN A 159 25.61 -6.80 -3.31
N THR A 160 26.42 -7.79 -2.95
CA THR A 160 26.23 -9.17 -3.41
C THR A 160 24.92 -9.71 -2.86
N LEU A 161 24.71 -9.56 -1.55
CA LEU A 161 23.48 -10.00 -0.91
C LEU A 161 22.24 -9.23 -1.41
N LEU A 162 22.38 -7.94 -1.71
CA LEU A 162 21.31 -7.15 -2.35
C LEU A 162 20.94 -7.73 -3.71
N ASN A 163 21.93 -8.00 -4.57
CA ASN A 163 21.72 -8.56 -5.90
C ASN A 163 21.07 -9.94 -5.81
N GLU A 164 21.56 -10.83 -4.95
CA GLU A 164 20.99 -12.16 -4.72
C GLU A 164 19.50 -12.09 -4.32
N ARG A 165 19.15 -11.19 -3.39
CA ARG A 165 17.74 -10.97 -3.02
C ARG A 165 16.90 -10.46 -4.19
N CYS A 166 17.43 -9.53 -4.97
CA CYS A 166 16.71 -8.98 -6.12
C CYS A 166 16.54 -10.00 -7.24
N GLU A 167 17.53 -10.82 -7.51
CA GLU A 167 17.45 -11.92 -8.48
C GLU A 167 16.44 -12.97 -8.03
N ALA A 168 16.43 -13.30 -6.74
CA ALA A 168 15.46 -14.22 -6.16
C ALA A 168 14.00 -13.76 -6.36
N VAL A 169 13.74 -12.46 -6.48
CA VAL A 169 12.39 -11.94 -6.82
C VAL A 169 11.93 -12.48 -8.18
N TYR A 170 12.78 -12.40 -9.21
CA TYR A 170 12.43 -12.89 -10.54
C TYR A 170 12.41 -14.42 -10.59
N GLN A 171 13.37 -15.09 -9.93
CA GLN A 171 13.44 -16.56 -9.92
C GLN A 171 12.23 -17.21 -9.26
N ASN A 172 11.64 -16.57 -8.24
CA ASN A 172 10.46 -17.07 -7.55
C ASN A 172 9.14 -16.58 -8.14
N PHE A 173 9.15 -15.72 -9.17
CA PHE A 173 7.94 -15.20 -9.81
C PHE A 173 7.25 -16.31 -10.61
N PRO A 174 6.04 -16.77 -10.21
CA PRO A 174 5.29 -17.76 -10.96
C PRO A 174 4.90 -17.24 -12.35
N ALA A 175 5.18 -18.03 -13.38
CA ALA A 175 4.95 -17.67 -14.79
C ALA A 175 5.49 -16.25 -15.13
N PRO A 176 6.80 -16.02 -14.94
CA PRO A 176 7.38 -14.70 -15.13
C PRO A 176 7.34 -14.32 -16.62
N PRO A 177 7.22 -13.03 -16.96
CA PRO A 177 7.38 -12.58 -18.34
C PRO A 177 8.79 -12.92 -18.81
N ARG A 178 8.98 -13.13 -20.12
CA ARG A 178 10.33 -13.34 -20.64
C ARG A 178 11.14 -12.05 -20.54
N LEU A 179 12.30 -12.08 -19.89
CA LEU A 179 13.27 -10.98 -19.92
C LEU A 179 14.08 -11.00 -21.21
N VAL A 180 14.17 -9.85 -21.87
CA VAL A 180 14.99 -9.65 -23.07
C VAL A 180 15.75 -8.33 -22.98
N ASN A 181 16.75 -8.18 -23.84
CA ASN A 181 17.57 -6.97 -23.94
C ASN A 181 17.75 -6.59 -25.42
N GLN A 182 16.62 -6.40 -26.11
CA GLN A 182 16.55 -6.15 -27.55
C GLN A 182 16.62 -4.65 -27.87
N GLN A 183 16.07 -3.80 -27.00
CA GLN A 183 16.21 -2.34 -27.09
C GLN A 183 17.09 -1.85 -25.94
N LEU A 184 18.33 -1.47 -26.26
CA LEU A 184 19.37 -1.21 -25.28
C LEU A 184 19.20 0.11 -24.51
N ASP A 185 18.26 0.96 -24.90
CA ASP A 185 18.04 2.30 -24.37
C ASP A 185 16.69 2.47 -23.65
N ARG A 186 15.86 1.41 -23.59
CA ARG A 186 14.49 1.50 -23.07
C ARG A 186 14.12 0.31 -22.20
N ALA A 187 13.58 0.57 -21.01
CA ALA A 187 12.87 -0.44 -20.23
C ALA A 187 11.37 -0.37 -20.51
N PHE A 188 10.71 -1.51 -20.69
CA PHE A 188 9.25 -1.60 -20.81
C PHE A 188 8.74 -3.04 -20.70
N TYR A 189 7.51 -3.17 -20.23
CA TYR A 189 6.70 -4.37 -20.39
C TYR A 189 5.83 -4.29 -21.65
N GLN A 190 5.98 -5.27 -22.54
CA GLN A 190 5.18 -5.44 -23.75
C GLN A 190 4.09 -6.49 -23.55
N ARG A 191 2.86 -6.01 -23.34
CA ARG A 191 1.67 -6.85 -23.08
C ARG A 191 1.40 -7.88 -24.18
N SER A 192 1.54 -7.52 -25.46
CA SER A 192 1.15 -8.39 -26.59
C SER A 192 2.00 -9.66 -26.72
N THR A 193 3.23 -9.61 -26.24
CA THR A 193 4.19 -10.73 -26.34
C THR A 193 4.60 -11.28 -24.98
N ASP A 194 4.05 -10.75 -23.88
CA ASP A 194 4.42 -11.06 -22.50
C ASP A 194 5.94 -11.01 -22.26
N VAL A 195 6.54 -9.87 -22.63
CA VAL A 195 8.00 -9.65 -22.57
C VAL A 195 8.30 -8.41 -21.76
N VAL A 196 9.31 -8.48 -20.90
CA VAL A 196 9.95 -7.30 -20.31
C VAL A 196 11.27 -7.09 -21.03
N ASN A 197 11.42 -5.93 -21.68
CA ASN A 197 12.71 -5.49 -22.19
C ASN A 197 13.40 -4.65 -21.11
N MET A 198 14.65 -4.99 -20.79
CA MET A 198 15.52 -4.23 -19.91
C MET A 198 16.82 -3.91 -20.65
N PRO A 199 17.33 -2.67 -20.60
CA PRO A 199 18.70 -2.36 -20.98
C PRO A 199 19.72 -3.22 -20.23
N PRO A 200 20.96 -3.37 -20.74
CA PRO A 200 22.03 -4.06 -20.00
C PRO A 200 22.25 -3.42 -18.64
N VAL A 201 22.61 -4.21 -17.63
CA VAL A 201 22.88 -3.70 -16.26
C VAL A 201 23.91 -2.57 -16.28
N GLN A 202 24.88 -2.62 -17.20
CA GLN A 202 25.93 -1.62 -17.40
C GLN A 202 25.42 -0.25 -17.87
N ALA A 203 24.17 -0.17 -18.37
CA ALA A 203 23.52 1.09 -18.73
C ALA A 203 22.96 1.84 -17.52
N PHE A 204 22.96 1.23 -16.33
CA PHE A 204 22.43 1.81 -15.10
C PHE A 204 23.57 2.24 -14.15
N THR A 205 23.37 3.35 -13.46
CA THR A 205 24.36 3.91 -12.54
C THR A 205 24.60 3.02 -11.33
N THR A 206 23.55 2.34 -10.84
CA THR A 206 23.62 1.45 -9.67
C THR A 206 22.79 0.19 -9.89
N PRO A 207 23.14 -0.95 -9.27
CA PRO A 207 22.28 -2.15 -9.27
C PRO A 207 20.87 -1.85 -8.71
N ALA A 208 20.79 -1.00 -7.68
CA ALA A 208 19.52 -0.54 -7.11
C ALA A 208 18.61 0.13 -8.15
N MET A 209 19.17 0.97 -9.03
CA MET A 209 18.43 1.59 -10.14
C MET A 209 17.95 0.54 -11.15
N TYR A 210 18.80 -0.41 -11.54
CA TYR A 210 18.43 -1.50 -12.45
C TYR A 210 17.25 -2.31 -11.90
N TYR A 211 17.34 -2.77 -10.64
CA TYR A 211 16.28 -3.58 -10.04
C TYR A 211 15.01 -2.76 -9.76
N SER A 212 15.12 -1.48 -9.41
CA SER A 212 13.94 -0.60 -9.28
C SER A 212 13.15 -0.53 -10.59
N VAL A 213 13.83 -0.38 -11.72
CA VAL A 213 13.19 -0.36 -13.05
C VAL A 213 12.65 -1.73 -13.42
N LEU A 214 13.42 -2.80 -13.19
CA LEU A 214 12.95 -4.16 -13.43
C LEU A 214 11.67 -4.45 -12.63
N PHE A 215 11.63 -4.10 -11.33
CA PHE A 215 10.46 -4.34 -10.48
C PHE A 215 9.23 -3.54 -10.93
N HIS A 216 9.43 -2.34 -11.49
CA HIS A 216 8.35 -1.57 -12.12
C HIS A 216 7.74 -2.35 -13.30
N GLU A 217 8.58 -2.83 -14.21
CA GLU A 217 8.13 -3.58 -15.39
C GLU A 217 7.54 -4.96 -15.03
N LEU A 218 8.11 -5.66 -14.04
CA LEU A 218 7.54 -6.90 -13.53
C LEU A 218 6.16 -6.64 -12.89
N THR A 219 5.99 -5.51 -12.21
CA THR A 219 4.69 -5.12 -11.65
C THR A 219 3.68 -4.91 -12.78
N HIS A 220 4.02 -4.21 -13.86
CA HIS A 220 3.15 -4.16 -15.05
C HIS A 220 2.84 -5.54 -15.60
N ALA A 221 3.84 -6.40 -15.70
CA ALA A 221 3.69 -7.75 -16.21
C ALA A 221 2.61 -8.52 -15.47
N THR A 222 2.54 -8.44 -14.13
CA THR A 222 1.47 -9.12 -13.37
C THR A 222 0.04 -8.75 -13.81
N GLY A 223 -0.18 -7.61 -14.49
CA GLY A 223 -1.48 -7.23 -15.05
C GLY A 223 -1.93 -8.06 -16.26
N HIS A 224 -1.06 -8.89 -16.83
CA HIS A 224 -1.37 -9.74 -17.98
C HIS A 224 -2.56 -10.68 -17.73
N THR A 225 -3.24 -11.08 -18.80
CA THR A 225 -4.47 -11.91 -18.74
C THR A 225 -4.24 -13.27 -18.08
N ASN A 226 -3.01 -13.79 -18.17
CA ASN A 226 -2.63 -15.07 -17.57
C ASN A 226 -2.14 -14.96 -16.11
N ARG A 227 -2.16 -13.75 -15.53
CA ARG A 227 -1.73 -13.47 -14.15
C ARG A 227 -2.88 -12.82 -13.38
N LEU A 228 -2.75 -11.56 -12.97
CA LEU A 228 -3.79 -10.86 -12.20
C LEU A 228 -4.89 -10.25 -13.08
N ASN A 229 -4.70 -10.24 -14.41
CA ASN A 229 -5.66 -9.73 -15.38
C ASN A 229 -6.23 -8.36 -14.98
N ARG A 230 -5.35 -7.38 -14.77
CA ARG A 230 -5.77 -6.04 -14.35
C ARG A 230 -6.38 -5.29 -15.53
N ASP A 231 -7.60 -4.80 -15.35
CA ASP A 231 -8.35 -4.06 -16.37
C ASP A 231 -7.63 -2.79 -16.86
N ASP A 232 -6.80 -2.19 -16.00
CA ASP A 232 -6.10 -0.93 -16.30
C ASP A 232 -4.84 -1.09 -17.17
N LEU A 233 -4.35 -2.32 -17.32
CA LEU A 233 -3.13 -2.58 -18.07
C LEU A 233 -3.34 -2.22 -19.55
N GLY A 234 -2.70 -1.15 -20.01
CA GLY A 234 -2.85 -0.65 -21.38
C GLY A 234 -4.21 0.00 -21.65
N ALA A 235 -4.95 0.37 -20.61
CA ALA A 235 -6.23 1.05 -20.74
C ALA A 235 -6.07 2.58 -20.77
N GLY A 236 -6.65 3.20 -21.80
CA GLY A 236 -6.70 4.65 -21.94
C GLY A 236 -5.42 5.27 -22.49
N ALA A 237 -5.52 6.52 -22.94
CA ALA A 237 -4.36 7.28 -23.41
C ALA A 237 -3.46 7.68 -22.23
N MET A 238 -2.20 8.02 -22.52
CA MET A 238 -1.29 8.62 -21.55
C MET A 238 -1.94 9.82 -20.87
N GLY A 239 -1.89 9.85 -19.54
CA GLY A 239 -2.54 10.89 -18.71
C GLY A 239 -4.02 10.65 -18.40
N SER A 240 -4.62 9.56 -18.90
CA SER A 240 -5.94 9.11 -18.43
C SER A 240 -5.88 8.60 -16.99
N GLN A 241 -7.05 8.49 -16.34
CA GLN A 241 -7.15 8.01 -14.96
C GLN A 241 -6.77 6.52 -14.83
N SER A 242 -7.14 5.68 -15.79
CA SER A 242 -6.75 4.26 -15.83
C SER A 242 -5.24 4.12 -16.02
N TYR A 243 -4.67 4.87 -16.97
CA TYR A 243 -3.22 4.93 -17.18
C TYR A 243 -2.48 5.35 -15.91
N SER A 244 -2.92 6.45 -15.27
CA SER A 244 -2.31 6.95 -14.04
C SER A 244 -2.40 5.93 -12.88
N ARG A 245 -3.48 5.14 -12.82
CA ARG A 245 -3.66 4.09 -11.82
C ARG A 245 -2.71 2.92 -12.04
N GLU A 246 -2.51 2.48 -13.28
CA GLU A 246 -1.60 1.38 -13.59
C GLU A 246 -0.13 1.79 -13.37
N GLU A 247 0.27 2.99 -13.77
CA GLU A 247 1.63 3.50 -13.50
C GLU A 247 1.88 3.66 -12.01
N LEU A 248 0.92 4.22 -11.26
CA LEU A 248 1.05 4.32 -9.80
C LEU A 248 1.09 2.92 -9.14
N THR A 249 0.38 1.95 -9.69
CA THR A 249 0.44 0.55 -9.25
C THR A 249 1.85 -0.02 -9.45
N ALA A 250 2.46 0.23 -10.61
CA ALA A 250 3.82 -0.20 -10.93
C ALA A 250 4.87 0.45 -10.03
N GLU A 251 4.80 1.77 -9.83
CA GLU A 251 5.67 2.52 -8.92
C GLU A 251 5.60 2.01 -7.47
N LEU A 252 4.38 1.78 -6.96
CA LEU A 252 4.18 1.23 -5.62
C LEU A 252 4.68 -0.21 -5.50
N GLY A 253 4.46 -1.04 -6.53
CA GLY A 253 4.96 -2.41 -6.57
C GLY A 253 6.48 -2.46 -6.56
N ALA A 254 7.14 -1.61 -7.35
CA ALA A 254 8.59 -1.45 -7.37
C ALA A 254 9.14 -1.02 -6.00
N ALA A 255 8.50 -0.05 -5.35
CA ALA A 255 8.88 0.39 -4.01
C ALA A 255 8.74 -0.75 -2.97
N PHE A 256 7.66 -1.53 -3.04
CA PHE A 256 7.42 -2.64 -2.10
C PHE A 256 8.41 -3.79 -2.31
N LEU A 257 8.71 -4.18 -3.56
CA LEU A 257 9.74 -5.17 -3.87
C LEU A 257 11.13 -4.68 -3.48
N GLY A 258 11.42 -3.40 -3.71
CA GLY A 258 12.66 -2.78 -3.27
C GLY A 258 12.83 -2.82 -1.74
N ALA A 259 11.76 -2.58 -0.99
CA ALA A 259 11.78 -2.74 0.47
C ALA A 259 12.09 -4.18 0.88
N VAL A 260 11.50 -5.18 0.22
CA VAL A 260 11.79 -6.60 0.47
C VAL A 260 13.27 -6.93 0.21
N CYS A 261 13.88 -6.30 -0.78
CA CYS A 261 15.29 -6.54 -1.14
C CYS A 261 16.30 -5.67 -0.38
N GLY A 262 15.85 -4.68 0.40
CA GLY A 262 16.73 -3.72 1.07
C GLY A 262 17.27 -2.61 0.16
N ILE A 263 16.57 -2.30 -0.95
CA ILE A 263 16.91 -1.17 -1.82
C ILE A 263 16.61 0.14 -1.09
N ASN A 264 17.63 1.00 -0.97
CA ASN A 264 17.44 2.37 -0.50
C ASN A 264 16.75 3.21 -1.58
N GLN A 265 15.47 3.51 -1.37
CA GLN A 265 14.66 4.29 -2.32
C GLN A 265 15.07 5.78 -2.41
N GLN A 266 16.00 6.25 -1.57
CA GLN A 266 16.60 7.58 -1.68
C GLN A 266 17.84 7.65 -2.57
N ASP A 267 18.22 6.56 -3.24
CA ASP A 267 19.20 6.64 -4.32
C ASP A 267 18.77 7.73 -5.31
N GLN A 268 19.64 8.73 -5.53
CA GLN A 268 19.35 9.87 -6.39
C GLN A 268 19.00 9.43 -7.81
N ALA A 269 19.62 8.35 -8.31
CA ALA A 269 19.34 7.81 -9.63
C ALA A 269 17.89 7.29 -9.73
N ILE A 270 17.36 6.73 -8.64
CA ILE A 270 15.96 6.28 -8.54
C ILE A 270 15.01 7.48 -8.46
N GLN A 271 15.36 8.55 -7.73
CA GLN A 271 14.45 9.70 -7.56
C GLN A 271 14.23 10.50 -8.85
N ILE A 272 15.26 10.64 -9.70
CA ILE A 272 15.19 11.43 -10.95
C ILE A 272 14.13 10.87 -11.90
N GLN A 273 13.96 9.54 -11.97
CA GLN A 273 13.01 8.91 -12.89
C GLN A 273 11.54 9.20 -12.56
N THR A 274 11.18 9.33 -11.28
CA THR A 274 9.77 9.51 -10.85
C THR A 274 9.35 10.98 -10.76
N ALA A 275 10.30 11.92 -10.74
CA ALA A 275 10.01 13.35 -10.64
C ALA A 275 9.21 13.90 -11.84
N SER A 276 9.37 13.32 -13.03
CA SER A 276 8.66 13.72 -14.25
C SER A 276 7.15 13.42 -14.19
N TYR A 277 6.75 12.37 -13.46
CA TYR A 277 5.35 11.93 -13.34
C TYR A 277 4.62 12.50 -12.12
N LEU A 278 5.36 13.10 -11.19
CA LEU A 278 4.82 13.56 -9.90
C LEU A 278 3.65 14.53 -10.05
N LYS A 279 3.76 15.50 -10.97
CA LYS A 279 2.68 16.47 -11.25
C LYS A 279 1.42 15.78 -11.79
N GLY A 280 1.58 14.76 -12.62
CA GLY A 280 0.48 13.95 -13.16
C GLY A 280 -0.24 13.18 -12.04
N TYR A 281 0.52 12.53 -11.16
CA TYR A 281 -0.06 11.83 -10.01
C TYR A 281 -0.79 12.77 -9.05
N MET A 282 -0.20 13.93 -8.72
CA MET A 282 -0.87 14.90 -7.84
C MET A 282 -2.21 15.36 -8.41
N ARG A 283 -2.31 15.56 -9.73
CA ARG A 283 -3.59 15.89 -10.39
C ARG A 283 -4.56 14.72 -10.29
N ALA A 284 -4.14 13.51 -10.67
CA ALA A 284 -5.00 12.32 -10.65
C ALA A 284 -5.52 11.99 -9.24
N LEU A 285 -4.70 12.23 -8.19
CA LEU A 285 -5.10 12.09 -6.79
C LEU A 285 -6.13 13.12 -6.35
N LYS A 286 -6.04 14.36 -6.85
CA LYS A 286 -7.04 15.41 -6.59
C LYS A 286 -8.37 15.10 -7.28
N ASP A 287 -8.32 14.50 -8.46
CA ASP A 287 -9.50 14.14 -9.24
C ASP A 287 -10.21 12.88 -8.69
N ASP A 288 -9.47 11.93 -8.10
CA ASP A 288 -10.00 10.71 -7.48
C ASP A 288 -9.25 10.34 -6.20
N VAL A 289 -9.87 10.64 -5.06
CA VAL A 289 -9.32 10.32 -3.73
C VAL A 289 -9.20 8.83 -3.44
N THR A 290 -9.84 7.98 -4.23
CA THR A 290 -9.72 6.52 -4.11
C THR A 290 -8.56 5.94 -4.93
N LEU A 291 -7.93 6.75 -5.79
CA LEU A 291 -6.91 6.32 -6.74
C LEU A 291 -5.73 5.66 -6.03
N PHE A 292 -5.13 6.35 -5.04
CA PHE A 292 -3.98 5.83 -4.31
C PHE A 292 -4.29 4.51 -3.61
N TYR A 293 -5.49 4.44 -3.04
CA TYR A 293 -5.95 3.26 -2.34
C TYR A 293 -6.10 2.06 -3.27
N LYS A 294 -6.76 2.23 -4.42
CA LYS A 294 -6.91 1.19 -5.44
C LYS A 294 -5.55 0.76 -5.99
N ALA A 295 -4.68 1.71 -6.30
CA ALA A 295 -3.32 1.42 -6.79
C ALA A 295 -2.51 0.64 -5.75
N SER A 296 -2.55 1.04 -4.47
CA SER A 296 -1.87 0.35 -3.37
C SER A 296 -2.33 -1.11 -3.19
N GLN A 297 -3.64 -1.37 -3.35
CA GLN A 297 -4.16 -2.74 -3.31
C GLN A 297 -3.64 -3.58 -4.47
N GLN A 298 -3.69 -3.05 -5.69
CA GLN A 298 -3.22 -3.77 -6.88
C GLN A 298 -1.72 -4.00 -6.82
N ALA A 299 -0.95 -3.02 -6.32
CA ALA A 299 0.48 -3.14 -6.10
C ALA A 299 0.79 -4.25 -5.11
N GLN A 300 0.06 -4.33 -3.99
CA GLN A 300 0.26 -5.40 -3.02
C GLN A 300 -0.05 -6.78 -3.61
N LYS A 301 -1.13 -6.92 -4.38
CA LYS A 301 -1.45 -8.18 -5.09
C LYS A 301 -0.37 -8.56 -6.09
N ALA A 302 0.17 -7.59 -6.83
CA ALA A 302 1.27 -7.81 -7.77
C ALA A 302 2.52 -8.31 -7.05
N VAL A 303 2.91 -7.64 -5.97
CA VAL A 303 4.06 -8.00 -5.13
C VAL A 303 3.90 -9.41 -4.55
N ASP A 304 2.70 -9.74 -4.04
CA ASP A 304 2.43 -11.05 -3.48
C ASP A 304 2.52 -12.16 -4.54
N HIS A 305 1.98 -11.88 -5.74
CA HIS A 305 2.07 -12.80 -6.86
C HIS A 305 3.52 -13.01 -7.31
N ILE A 306 4.30 -11.93 -7.47
CA ILE A 306 5.73 -11.98 -7.83
C ILE A 306 6.53 -12.75 -6.79
N LEU A 307 6.25 -12.55 -5.50
CA LEU A 307 6.97 -13.24 -4.43
C LEU A 307 6.44 -14.65 -4.14
N ASN A 308 5.44 -15.12 -4.90
CA ASN A 308 4.71 -16.37 -4.68
C ASN A 308 4.22 -16.55 -3.24
N ARG A 309 3.68 -15.47 -2.65
CA ARG A 309 3.17 -15.46 -1.28
C ARG A 309 1.65 -15.51 -1.27
N SER A 310 1.08 -16.51 -0.62
CA SER A 310 -0.31 -16.49 -0.19
C SER A 310 -0.40 -15.87 1.21
N TYR A 311 -1.35 -14.97 1.41
CA TYR A 311 -1.68 -14.47 2.73
C TYR A 311 -3.05 -15.01 3.11
N GLU A 312 -3.10 -15.84 4.15
CA GLU A 312 -4.34 -16.06 4.86
C GLU A 312 -4.77 -14.71 5.46
N THR A 313 -5.98 -14.26 5.13
CA THR A 313 -6.63 -13.20 5.89
C THR A 313 -6.90 -13.75 7.29
N VAL A 314 -5.90 -13.66 8.18
CA VAL A 314 -6.08 -14.08 9.57
C VAL A 314 -7.22 -13.24 10.14
N PRO A 315 -8.34 -13.85 10.56
CA PRO A 315 -9.38 -13.14 11.26
C PRO A 315 -8.73 -12.56 12.51
N GLN A 316 -8.70 -11.23 12.63
CA GLN A 316 -8.35 -10.64 13.91
C GLN A 316 -9.44 -10.99 14.93
N PRO A 317 -9.09 -11.21 16.21
CA PRO A 317 -10.04 -11.56 17.24
C PRO A 317 -11.23 -10.61 17.19
N GLU A 318 -12.43 -11.17 17.28
CA GLU A 318 -13.67 -10.41 17.25
C GLU A 318 -13.71 -9.45 18.43
N GLU A 319 -13.37 -8.19 18.19
CA GLU A 319 -13.68 -7.14 19.13
C GLU A 319 -15.17 -6.83 19.01
N ASN A 320 -15.95 -7.25 20.02
CA ASN A 320 -17.31 -6.77 20.23
C ASN A 320 -17.32 -5.24 20.23
N ASP A 321 -18.22 -4.68 19.42
CA ASP A 321 -18.45 -3.24 19.31
C ASP A 321 -18.76 -2.65 20.68
N VAL A 322 -17.88 -1.77 21.15
CA VAL A 322 -18.29 -0.68 22.03
C VAL A 322 -17.73 0.58 21.40
N ALA A 323 -18.59 1.22 20.61
CA ALA A 323 -18.49 2.64 20.38
C ALA A 323 -18.48 3.34 21.74
N GLU A 324 -17.55 4.26 21.97
CA GLU A 324 -17.78 5.61 22.51
C GLU A 324 -16.51 6.25 23.10
N SER A 325 -16.37 7.53 22.74
CA SER A 325 -15.66 8.63 23.43
C SER A 325 -14.42 8.34 24.26
N VAL A 326 -13.27 8.81 23.76
CA VAL A 326 -12.48 9.88 24.40
C VAL A 326 -11.93 10.82 23.33
#